data_AF-A0A2V6G236-F1
#
_entry.id   AF-A0A2V6G236-F1
#
_cell.length_a   1.000
_cell.length_b   1.000
_cell.length_c   1.000
_cell.angle_alpha   90.00
_cell.angle_beta   90.00
_cell.angle_gamma   90.00
#
_symmetry.space_group_name_H-M   'P 1'
#
loop_
_entity.id
_entity.type
_entity.pdbx_description
1 polymer ?
#
loop_
_entity_poly.entity_id
_entity_poly.type
_entity_poly.pdbx_seq_one_letter_code
_entity_poly.pdbx_strand_id
1 'polypeptide(L)' 'EQVQKMDKRQFSYVAGPLDSGFYVNFVFEADPQLITKLRSKFKLDPEVYRQHYQRLSEKKQKQEKPAKKLAKAK' A
#
# COMPACT_ATOMS: atom_id res chain seq x y z
N GLU A 1 -9.77 -6.88 -6.32
CA GLU A 1 -9.09 -5.65 -5.86
C GLU A 1 -9.32 -5.49 -4.37
N GLN A 2 -8.28 -5.19 -3.60
CA GLN A 2 -8.33 -5.05 -2.14
C GLN A 2 -7.70 -3.71 -1.74
N VAL A 3 -8.39 -2.99 -0.87
CA VAL A 3 -7.92 -1.71 -0.32
C VAL A 3 -7.76 -1.87 1.18
N GLN A 4 -6.58 -1.56 1.69
CA GLN A 4 -6.30 -1.54 3.12
C GLN A 4 -5.97 -0.11 3.53
N LYS A 5 -6.87 0.49 4.32
CA LYS A 5 -6.64 1.78 4.97
C LYS A 5 -5.95 1.49 6.30
N MET A 6 -4.79 2.10 6.53
CA MET A 6 -3.91 1.80 7.68
C MET A 6 -3.78 2.96 8.66
N ASP A 7 -4.62 4.00 8.49
CA ASP A 7 -4.69 5.24 9.26
C ASP A 7 -3.40 6.08 9.23
N LYS A 8 -3.37 7.14 10.04
CA LYS A 8 -2.22 8.03 10.18
C LYS A 8 -1.14 7.34 10.99
N ARG A 9 0.08 7.28 10.45
CA ARG A 9 1.27 6.73 11.15
C ARG A 9 2.42 7.72 11.07
N GLN A 10 3.26 7.73 12.10
CA GLN A 10 4.48 8.52 12.09
C GLN A 10 5.52 7.92 11.14
N PHE A 11 6.28 8.77 10.47
CA PHE A 11 7.37 8.35 9.60
C PHE A 11 8.56 7.92 10.45
N SER A 12 9.17 6.77 10.14
CA SER A 12 10.38 6.30 10.85
C SER A 12 11.56 7.26 10.68
N TYR A 13 11.61 7.99 9.54
CA TYR A 13 12.60 9.03 9.28
C TYR A 13 11.91 10.22 8.60
N VAL A 14 12.04 11.37 9.24
CA VAL A 14 11.48 12.65 8.77
C VAL A 14 12.42 13.23 7.72
N ALA A 15 11.91 13.48 6.52
CA ALA A 15 12.65 14.18 5.45
C ALA A 15 11.83 15.40 5.05
N GLY A 16 11.91 16.46 5.86
CA GLY A 16 11.16 17.69 5.68
C GLY A 16 10.29 18.06 6.89
N PRO A 17 9.23 18.88 6.71
CA PRO A 17 8.40 19.37 7.82
C PRO A 17 7.31 18.39 8.27
N LEU A 18 7.09 17.30 7.52
CA LEU A 18 6.03 16.31 7.79
C LEU A 18 6.57 15.15 8.63
N ASP A 19 6.03 14.97 9.83
CA ASP A 19 6.41 13.93 10.79
C ASP A 19 5.55 12.65 10.68
N SER A 20 4.40 12.75 10.01
CA SER A 20 3.37 11.73 9.97
C SER A 20 2.50 11.86 8.73
N GLY A 21 1.88 10.75 8.32
CA GLY A 21 1.03 10.72 7.14
C GLY A 21 0.08 9.53 7.12
N PHE A 22 -0.87 9.57 6.21
CA PHE A 22 -1.83 8.48 6.01
C PHE A 22 -1.23 7.39 5.13
N TYR A 23 -1.41 6.14 5.55
CA TYR A 23 -0.98 4.98 4.77
C TYR A 23 -2.20 4.26 4.18
N VAL A 24 -2.14 4.02 2.87
CA VAL A 24 -3.14 3.23 2.14
C VAL A 24 -2.43 2.26 1.22
N ASN A 25 -2.81 0.99 1.28
CA ASN A 25 -2.35 -0.04 0.35
C ASN A 25 -3.47 -0.38 -0.63
N PHE A 26 -3.09 -0.46 -1.91
CA PHE A 26 -3.95 -0.94 -2.98
C PHE A 26 -3.35 -2.21 -3.57
N VAL A 27 -4.10 -3.30 -3.50
CA VAL A 27 -3.75 -4.58 -4.12
C VAL A 27 -4.68 -4.81 -5.30
N PHE A 28 -4.13 -4.66 -6.50
CA PHE A 28 -4.88 -4.75 -7.74
C PHE A 28 -4.04 -5.44 -8.82
N GLU A 29 -4.73 -5.94 -9.84
CA GLU A 29 -4.13 -6.49 -11.04
C GLU A 29 -4.36 -5.48 -12.17
N ALA A 30 -3.29 -5.06 -12.82
CA ALA A 30 -3.36 -4.10 -13.92
C ALA A 30 -2.21 -4.29 -14.90
N ASP A 31 -2.37 -3.72 -16.08
CA ASP A 31 -1.34 -3.66 -17.10
C ASP A 31 -0.11 -2.84 -16.62
N PRO A 32 1.13 -3.26 -16.93
CA PRO A 32 2.34 -2.53 -16.57
C PRO A 32 2.37 -1.06 -17.01
N GLN A 33 1.76 -0.72 -18.15
CA GLN A 33 1.70 0.66 -18.65
C GLN A 33 0.89 1.56 -17.72
N LEU A 34 -0.14 1.03 -17.06
CA LEU A 34 -0.98 1.79 -16.13
C LEU A 34 -0.19 2.21 -14.88
N ILE A 35 0.70 1.35 -14.38
CA ILE A 35 1.58 1.66 -13.23
C ILE A 35 2.48 2.86 -13.55
N THR A 36 3.04 2.92 -14.76
CA THR A 36 3.85 4.08 -15.19
C THR A 36 3.02 5.36 -15.21
N LYS A 37 1.79 5.30 -15.73
CA LYS A 37 0.88 6.46 -15.73
C LYS A 37 0.55 6.93 -14.31
N LEU A 38 0.29 6.01 -13.38
CA LEU A 38 0.02 6.35 -11.97
C LEU A 38 1.23 7.01 -11.31
N ARG A 39 2.43 6.47 -11.52
CA ARG A 39 3.68 7.06 -11.01
C ARG A 39 3.86 8.49 -11.50
N SER A 40 3.64 8.73 -12.78
CA SER A 40 3.76 10.08 -13.36
C SER A 40 2.73 11.05 -12.77
N LYS A 41 1.48 10.61 -12.61
CA LYS A 41 0.41 11.45 -12.03
C LYS A 41 0.70 11.80 -10.57
N PHE A 42 0.94 10.80 -9.73
CA PHE A 42 1.15 11.02 -8.29
C PHE A 42 2.48 11.70 -7.96
N LYS A 43 3.47 11.64 -8.87
CA LYS A 43 4.71 12.42 -8.68
C LYS A 43 4.47 13.93 -8.79
N LEU A 44 3.47 14.35 -9.57
CA LEU A 44 3.10 15.76 -9.75
C LEU A 44 2.07 16.23 -8.71
N ASP A 45 1.53 15.30 -7.93
CA ASP A 45 0.49 15.58 -6.95
C ASP A 45 1.11 15.94 -5.58
N PRO A 46 0.92 17.18 -5.08
CA PRO A 46 1.48 17.59 -3.80
C PRO A 46 0.86 16.87 -2.60
N GLU A 47 -0.31 16.22 -2.74
CA GLU A 47 -0.91 15.45 -1.65
C GLU A 47 -0.21 14.11 -1.40
N VAL A 48 0.51 13.58 -2.41
CA VAL A 48 1.16 12.28 -2.33
C VAL A 48 2.63 12.43 -1.94
N TYR A 49 2.91 12.26 -0.65
CA TYR A 49 4.27 12.40 -0.12
C TYR A 49 5.25 11.30 -0.59
N ARG A 50 4.87 10.02 -0.49
CA ARG A 50 5.73 8.88 -0.86
C ARG A 50 4.91 7.77 -1.49
N GLN A 51 5.50 7.09 -2.47
CA GLN A 51 4.89 5.97 -3.19
C GLN A 51 5.80 4.75 -3.12
N HIS A 52 5.20 3.57 -2.94
CA HIS A 52 5.92 2.31 -2.99
C HIS A 52 5.12 1.30 -3.81
N TYR A 53 5.77 0.68 -4.78
CA TYR A 53 5.15 -0.30 -5.66
C TYR A 53 5.88 -1.63 -5.52
N GLN A 54 5.15 -2.67 -5.15
CA GLN A 54 5.70 -4.01 -5.05
C GLN A 54 4.94 -4.93 -5.98
N ARG A 55 5.67 -5.68 -6.81
CA ARG A 55 5.06 -6.78 -7.56
C ARG A 55 4.73 -7.90 -6.56
N LEU A 56 3.46 -8.28 -6.49
CA LEU A 56 3.06 -9.45 -5.73
C LEU A 56 3.39 -10.68 -6.55
N SER A 57 4.31 -11.50 -6.04
CA SER A 57 4.47 -12.87 -6.51
C SER A 57 3.37 -13.73 -5.91
N GLU A 58 2.96 -14.79 -6.62
CA GLU A 58 1.87 -15.70 -6.25
C GLU A 58 2.02 -16.28 -4.82
N LYS A 59 3.25 -16.35 -4.30
CA LYS A 59 3.53 -16.79 -2.93
C LYS A 59 3.05 -15.80 -1.85
N LYS A 60 3.06 -14.48 -2.10
CA LYS A 60 2.57 -13.48 -1.14
C LYS A 60 1.04 -13.32 -1.16
N GLN A 61 0.39 -13.55 -2.30
CA GLN A 61 -1.08 -13.55 -2.38
C GLN A 61 -1.74 -14.61 -1.46
N LYS A 62 -1.06 -15.73 -1.19
CA LYS A 62 -1.57 -16.75 -0.25
C LYS A 62 -1.39 -16.38 1.23
N GLN A 63 -0.42 -15.53 1.58
CA GLN A 63 -0.17 -15.13 2.97
C GLN A 63 -1.08 -13.99 3.46
N GLU A 64 -1.58 -13.15 2.55
CA GLU A 64 -2.49 -12.03 2.91
C GLU A 64 -3.98 -12.42 2.95
N LYS A 65 -4.34 -13.66 2.56
CA LYS A 65 -5.65 -14.21 2.91
C LYS A 65 -5.68 -14.36 4.43
N PRO A 66 -6.50 -13.59 5.16
CA PRO A 66 -6.39 -13.49 6.60
C PRO A 66 -6.59 -14.87 7.24
N ALA A 67 -5.63 -15.27 8.05
CA ALA A 67 -5.68 -16.43 8.93
C ALA A 67 -6.73 -16.26 10.05
N LYS A 68 -7.99 -15.94 9.70
CA LYS A 68 -9.14 -15.87 10.60
C LYS A 68 -9.94 -17.18 10.68
N LYS A 69 -9.33 -18.34 10.40
CA LYS A 69 -9.93 -19.66 10.68
C LYS A 69 -9.23 -20.43 11.81
N LEU A 70 -8.49 -19.77 12.69
CA LEU A 70 -7.85 -20.40 13.85
C LEU A 70 -8.06 -19.56 15.11
N ALA A 71 -9.32 -19.35 15.50
CA ALA A 71 -9.68 -19.07 16.88
C ALA A 71 -10.79 -20.03 17.29
N LYS A 72 -10.34 -21.24 17.68
CA LYS A 72 -10.96 -22.23 18.58
C LYS A 72 -12.48 -22.16 18.76
N ALA A 73 -13.16 -23.14 18.18
CA ALA A 73 -14.15 -23.90 18.92
C ALA A 73 -13.42 -24.64 20.05
N LYS A 74 -13.68 -24.25 21.31
CA LYS A 74 -13.72 -25.15 22.46
C LYS A 74 -14.46 -24.47 23.61
#